data_AF-A0A511QVG4-F1
#
_entry.id   AF-A0A511QVG4-F1
#
_cell.length_a   1.000
_cell.length_b   1.000
_cell.length_c   1.000
_cell.angle_alpha   90.00
_cell.angle_beta   90.00
_cell.angle_gamma   90.00
#
_symmetry.space_group_name_H-M   'P 1'
#
loop_
_entity.id
_entity.type
_entity.pdbx_description
1 polymer ?
#
loop_
_entity_poly.entity_id
_entity_poly.type
_entity_poly.pdbx_seq_one_letter_code
_entity_poly.pdbx_strand_id
1 'polypeptide(L)'
;MHENWADRMSAFRMDSGMQKLTEAEYKTLRNKHANANIIVNDGTEYMNPGCGVTANGSPINAVINSQKVIAMLNHQFKTIKANMPQILESAQCSEELNSATIGLKVDNETKQLVFTIKEIDFFFTI
;
A
#
# COMPACT_ATOMS: atom_id res chain seq x y z
N MET A 1 0.32 -14.21 -27.53
CA MET A 1 0.37 -13.10 -26.56
C MET A 1 0.06 -11.83 -27.32
N HIS A 2 -0.82 -10.97 -26.81
CA HIS A 2 -1.33 -9.79 -27.53
C HIS A 2 -0.21 -8.75 -27.73
N GLU A 3 -0.06 -8.23 -28.95
CA GLU A 3 1.03 -7.33 -29.37
C GLU A 3 0.84 -5.87 -28.93
N ASN A 4 -0.31 -5.55 -28.31
CA ASN A 4 -0.86 -4.21 -28.19
C ASN A 4 -1.09 -3.74 -26.74
N TRP A 5 -0.23 -4.17 -25.81
CA TRP A 5 -0.36 -3.84 -24.37
C TRP A 5 0.54 -2.67 -23.90
N ALA A 6 1.47 -2.19 -24.72
CA ALA A 6 2.55 -1.29 -24.30
C ALA A 6 2.06 0.00 -23.62
N ASP A 7 1.07 0.70 -24.20
CA ASP A 7 0.64 2.00 -23.68
C ASP A 7 0.04 1.91 -22.27
N ARG A 8 -0.77 0.89 -22.00
CA ARG A 8 -1.46 0.71 -20.71
C ARG A 8 -0.61 0.02 -19.65
N MET A 9 0.40 -0.75 -20.08
CA MET A 9 1.29 -1.48 -19.17
C MET A 9 2.58 -0.71 -18.86
N SER A 10 2.83 0.41 -19.51
CA SER A 10 4.01 1.28 -19.31
C SER A 10 4.31 1.59 -17.83
N ALA A 11 3.27 1.85 -17.03
CA ALA A 11 3.38 2.10 -15.58
C ALA A 11 3.87 0.89 -14.75
N PHE A 12 3.84 -0.32 -15.34
CA PHE A 12 4.24 -1.58 -14.73
C PHE A 12 5.56 -2.11 -15.31
N ARG A 13 6.19 -1.37 -16.22
CA ARG A 13 7.46 -1.78 -16.83
C ARG A 13 8.52 -1.93 -15.74
N MET A 14 9.22 -3.05 -15.77
CA MET A 14 10.36 -3.33 -14.89
C MET A 14 11.61 -3.62 -15.71
N ASP A 15 12.76 -3.45 -15.09
CA ASP A 15 14.06 -3.81 -15.64
C ASP A 15 14.79 -4.71 -14.62
N SER A 16 14.24 -5.90 -14.39
CA SER A 16 14.75 -6.82 -13.36
C SER A 16 15.69 -7.90 -13.90
N GLY A 17 15.88 -7.96 -15.23
CA GLY A 17 16.68 -9.00 -15.88
C GLY A 17 16.12 -10.42 -15.70
N MET A 18 14.84 -10.57 -15.35
CA MET A 18 14.23 -11.89 -15.18
C MET A 18 14.13 -12.67 -16.48
N GLN A 19 14.27 -13.99 -16.38
CA GLN A 19 14.14 -14.90 -17.51
C GLN A 19 12.66 -15.06 -17.90
N LYS A 20 12.39 -15.04 -19.21
CA LYS A 20 11.06 -15.31 -19.76
C LYS A 20 10.60 -16.71 -19.37
N LEU A 21 9.48 -16.78 -18.63
CA LEU A 21 8.82 -18.03 -18.31
C LEU A 21 8.37 -18.75 -19.58
N THR A 22 8.49 -20.07 -19.57
CA THR A 22 7.95 -20.97 -20.58
C THR A 22 6.42 -21.06 -20.46
N GLU A 23 5.77 -21.53 -21.53
CA GLU A 23 4.31 -21.71 -21.52
C GLU A 23 3.85 -22.69 -20.43
N ALA A 24 4.64 -23.74 -20.14
CA ALA A 24 4.34 -24.72 -19.10
C ALA A 24 4.40 -24.10 -17.69
N GLU A 25 5.37 -23.22 -17.44
CA GLU A 25 5.48 -22.48 -16.18
C GLU A 25 4.30 -21.52 -16.01
N TYR A 26 3.93 -20.77 -17.05
CA TYR A 26 2.73 -19.93 -17.02
C TYR A 26 1.45 -20.73 -16.74
N LYS A 27 1.28 -21.91 -17.35
CA LYS A 27 0.14 -22.80 -17.07
C LYS A 27 0.14 -23.27 -15.61
N THR A 28 1.31 -23.63 -15.09
CA THR A 28 1.46 -24.05 -13.69
C THR A 28 1.11 -22.93 -12.71
N LEU A 29 1.56 -21.71 -12.97
CA LEU A 29 1.27 -20.54 -12.13
C LEU A 29 -0.22 -20.18 -12.16
N ARG A 30 -0.85 -20.22 -13.34
CA ARG A 30 -2.29 -20.00 -13.49
C ARG A 30 -3.12 -21.05 -12.74
N ASN A 31 -2.73 -22.32 -12.79
CA ASN A 31 -3.40 -23.39 -12.05
C ASN A 31 -3.31 -23.20 -10.53
N LYS A 32 -2.30 -22.47 -10.04
CA LYS A 32 -2.13 -22.12 -8.62
C LYS A 32 -2.72 -20.76 -8.25
N HIS A 33 -3.44 -20.10 -9.18
CA HIS A 33 -3.91 -18.72 -9.02
C HIS A 33 -2.79 -17.72 -8.66
N ALA A 34 -1.55 -18.02 -9.04
CA ALA A 34 -0.41 -17.16 -8.83
C ALA A 34 -0.34 -16.11 -9.95
N ASN A 35 -0.09 -14.86 -9.56
CA ASN A 35 0.23 -13.83 -10.54
C ASN A 35 1.70 -13.97 -10.96
N ALA A 36 1.99 -13.60 -12.20
CA ALA A 36 3.36 -13.60 -12.72
C ALA A 36 3.58 -12.40 -13.63
N ASN A 37 4.80 -11.88 -13.61
CA ASN A 37 5.24 -10.87 -14.55
C ASN A 37 5.18 -11.43 -15.98
N ILE A 38 4.96 -10.54 -16.95
CA ILE A 38 4.87 -10.90 -18.35
C ILE A 38 6.04 -10.28 -19.08
N ILE A 39 6.81 -11.11 -19.77
CA ILE A 39 7.88 -10.67 -20.67
C ILE A 39 7.39 -10.80 -22.12
N VAL A 40 7.27 -9.66 -22.80
CA VAL A 40 6.83 -9.59 -24.21
C VAL A 40 7.98 -9.93 -25.16
N ASN A 41 7.71 -9.97 -26.47
CA ASN A 41 8.69 -10.45 -27.46
C ASN A 41 9.92 -9.55 -27.60
N ASP A 42 9.79 -8.25 -27.32
CA ASP A 42 10.91 -7.30 -27.32
C ASP A 42 11.77 -7.38 -26.05
N GLY A 43 11.46 -8.30 -25.13
CA GLY A 43 12.18 -8.48 -23.87
C GLY A 43 11.70 -7.57 -22.73
N THR A 44 10.75 -6.66 -22.98
CA THR A 44 10.19 -5.80 -21.94
C THR A 44 9.42 -6.63 -20.92
N GLU A 45 9.78 -6.45 -19.66
CA GLU A 45 9.08 -7.06 -18.53
C GLU A 45 8.02 -6.11 -17.97
N TYR A 46 6.84 -6.65 -17.68
CA TYR A 46 5.77 -5.95 -17.00
C TYR A 46 5.38 -6.68 -15.72
N MET A 47 5.36 -5.96 -14.61
CA MET A 47 4.84 -6.46 -13.33
C MET A 47 3.34 -6.74 -13.47
N ASN A 48 2.87 -7.85 -12.89
CA ASN A 48 1.44 -8.08 -12.82
C ASN A 48 0.76 -7.00 -11.94
N PRO A 49 -0.30 -6.34 -12.39
CA PRO A 49 -0.96 -5.30 -11.61
C PRO A 49 -1.65 -5.82 -10.34
N GLY A 50 -1.83 -7.15 -10.20
CA GLY A 50 -2.45 -7.80 -9.04
C GLY A 50 -3.94 -7.45 -8.92
N CYS A 51 -4.81 -8.43 -9.14
CA CYS A 51 -6.27 -8.22 -9.25
C CYS A 51 -6.72 -7.31 -10.42
N GLY A 52 -5.81 -6.92 -11.32
CA GLY A 52 -6.08 -6.05 -12.47
C GLY A 52 -5.89 -4.56 -12.17
N VAL A 53 -6.44 -3.72 -13.04
CA VAL A 53 -6.39 -2.25 -12.93
C VAL A 53 -7.79 -1.66 -12.93
N THR A 54 -7.96 -0.50 -12.30
CA THR A 54 -9.20 0.30 -12.34
C THR A 54 -9.37 0.99 -13.70
N ALA A 55 -10.53 1.61 -13.95
CA ALA A 55 -10.83 2.31 -15.21
C ALA A 55 -9.82 3.44 -15.55
N ASN A 56 -9.17 4.04 -14.54
CA ASN A 56 -8.13 5.05 -14.70
C ASN A 56 -6.70 4.47 -14.74
N GLY A 57 -6.54 3.15 -14.83
CA GLY A 57 -5.24 2.48 -14.93
C GLY A 57 -4.50 2.24 -13.61
N SER A 58 -5.08 2.61 -12.45
CA SER A 58 -4.45 2.35 -11.16
C SER A 58 -4.51 0.86 -10.78
N PRO A 59 -3.47 0.29 -10.14
CA PRO A 59 -3.49 -1.12 -9.73
C PRO A 59 -4.58 -1.36 -8.67
N ILE A 60 -5.44 -2.37 -8.87
CA ILE A 60 -6.55 -2.66 -7.92
C ILE A 60 -6.01 -3.00 -6.53
N ASN A 61 -4.90 -3.73 -6.44
CA ASN A 61 -4.27 -4.02 -5.16
C ASN A 61 -3.85 -2.75 -4.39
N ALA A 62 -3.33 -1.73 -5.09
CA ALA A 62 -2.98 -0.45 -4.47
C ALA A 62 -4.23 0.27 -3.93
N VAL A 63 -5.33 0.25 -4.69
CA VAL A 63 -6.62 0.81 -4.25
C VAL A 63 -7.18 0.05 -3.05
N ILE A 64 -7.13 -1.28 -3.04
CA ILE A 64 -7.57 -2.08 -1.89
C ILE A 64 -6.74 -1.75 -0.66
N ASN A 65 -5.42 -1.64 -0.80
CA ASN A 65 -4.53 -1.33 0.32
C ASN A 65 -4.79 0.07 0.88
N SER A 66 -5.00 1.08 0.03
CA SER A 66 -5.34 2.43 0.51
C SER A 66 -6.69 2.45 1.23
N GLN A 67 -7.69 1.74 0.71
CA GLN A 67 -9.00 1.61 1.36
C GLN A 67 -8.91 0.92 2.72
N LYS A 68 -8.09 -0.14 2.86
CA LYS A 68 -7.83 -0.80 4.14
C LYS A 68 -7.23 0.17 5.17
N VAL A 69 -6.23 0.95 4.77
CA VAL A 69 -5.59 1.95 5.64
C VAL A 69 -6.60 3.03 6.08
N ILE A 70 -7.43 3.53 5.16
CA ILE A 70 -8.48 4.52 5.46
C ILE A 70 -9.52 3.91 6.43
N ALA A 71 -9.99 2.70 6.17
CA ALA A 71 -10.96 2.03 7.03
C ALA A 71 -10.41 1.81 8.44
N MET A 72 -9.15 1.39 8.56
CA MET A 72 -8.48 1.24 9.85
C MET A 72 -8.37 2.57 10.59
N LEU A 73 -7.93 3.64 9.92
CA LEU A 73 -7.85 4.97 10.52
C LEU A 73 -9.22 5.45 11.01
N ASN A 74 -10.26 5.31 10.19
CA ASN A 74 -11.62 5.71 10.55
C ASN A 74 -12.19 4.88 11.73
N HIS A 75 -11.86 3.59 11.78
CA HIS A 75 -12.26 2.73 12.89
C HIS A 75 -11.59 3.17 14.19
N GLN A 76 -10.28 3.42 14.15
CA GLN A 76 -9.49 3.82 15.31
C GLN A 76 -9.73 5.27 15.74
N PHE A 77 -10.17 6.14 14.82
CA PHE A 77 -10.41 7.55 15.10
C PHE A 77 -11.34 7.78 16.30
N LYS A 78 -12.39 6.96 16.44
CA LYS A 78 -13.29 7.04 17.60
C LYS A 78 -12.58 6.73 18.91
N THR A 79 -11.73 5.71 18.91
CA THR A 79 -10.92 5.32 20.06
C THR A 79 -9.90 6.39 20.41
N ILE A 80 -9.20 6.94 19.42
CA ILE A 80 -8.26 8.05 19.62
C ILE A 80 -8.98 9.26 20.23
N LYS A 81 -10.14 9.62 19.68
CA LYS A 81 -10.94 10.74 20.20
C LYS A 81 -11.37 10.50 21.65
N ALA A 82 -11.79 9.29 22.00
CA ALA A 82 -12.23 8.96 23.35
C ALA A 82 -11.08 8.99 24.38
N ASN A 83 -9.85 8.67 23.97
CA ASN A 83 -8.69 8.59 24.85
C ASN A 83 -7.74 9.81 24.70
N MET A 84 -8.15 10.86 23.97
CA MET A 84 -7.31 12.03 23.71
C MET A 84 -6.74 12.68 24.98
N PRO A 85 -7.50 12.85 26.08
CA PRO A 85 -6.94 13.41 27.31
C PRO A 85 -5.75 12.61 27.86
N GLN A 86 -5.84 11.28 27.86
CA GLN A 86 -4.78 10.39 28.34
C GLN A 86 -3.56 10.40 27.42
N ILE A 87 -3.80 10.50 26.11
CA ILE A 87 -2.74 10.61 25.11
C ILE A 87 -1.96 11.93 25.32
N LEU A 88 -2.67 13.05 25.51
CA LEU A 88 -2.05 14.35 25.75
C LEU A 88 -1.33 14.43 27.11
N GLU A 89 -1.89 13.82 28.15
CA GLU A 89 -1.23 13.68 29.46
C GLU A 89 0.06 12.85 29.34
N SER A 90 0.01 11.73 28.63
CA SER A 90 1.18 10.88 28.38
C SER A 90 2.26 11.60 27.56
N ALA A 91 1.84 12.47 26.64
CA ALA A 91 2.74 13.32 25.86
C ALA A 91 3.30 14.51 26.66
N GLN A 92 2.86 14.70 27.92
CA GLN A 92 3.20 15.87 28.73
C GLN A 92 2.91 17.19 28.00
N CYS A 93 1.86 17.21 27.17
CA CYS A 93 1.51 18.37 26.38
C CYS A 93 0.96 19.46 27.30
N SER A 94 1.78 20.48 27.58
CA SER A 94 1.40 21.65 28.39
C SER A 94 0.64 22.71 27.58
N GLU A 95 0.63 22.60 26.26
CA GLU A 95 -0.02 23.54 25.36
C GLU A 95 -1.49 23.17 25.13
N GLU A 96 -2.38 24.18 25.14
CA GLU A 96 -3.76 23.99 24.71
C GLU A 96 -3.82 23.81 23.19
N LEU A 97 -4.02 22.56 22.75
CA LEU A 97 -4.25 22.24 21.34
C LEU A 97 -5.73 22.35 21.00
N ASN A 98 -6.12 23.43 20.30
CA ASN A 98 -7.48 23.59 19.77
C ASN A 98 -7.82 22.54 18.68
N SER A 99 -6.80 22.03 17.99
CA SER A 99 -6.90 20.97 17.00
C SER A 99 -5.61 20.15 16.97
N ALA A 100 -5.72 18.85 16.68
CA ALA A 100 -4.57 17.95 16.54
C ALA A 100 -4.66 17.15 15.24
N THR A 101 -3.53 17.00 14.56
CA THR A 101 -3.41 16.24 13.32
C THR A 101 -2.85 14.86 13.62
N ILE A 102 -3.69 13.84 13.43
CA ILE A 102 -3.27 12.45 13.61
C ILE A 102 -2.68 11.91 12.31
N GLY A 103 -1.39 11.57 12.35
CA GLY A 103 -0.72 10.82 11.31
C GLY A 103 -0.70 9.33 11.59
N LEU A 104 -0.50 8.54 10.53
CA LEU A 104 -0.22 7.11 10.60
C LEU A 104 1.11 6.86 9.90
N LYS A 105 2.05 6.21 10.57
CA LYS A 105 3.37 5.86 10.04
C LYS A 105 3.61 4.37 10.24
N VAL A 106 4.48 3.80 9.41
CA VAL A 106 5.05 2.48 9.66
C VAL A 106 6.35 2.71 10.41
N ASP A 107 6.47 2.11 11.59
CA ASP A 107 7.71 2.10 12.34
C ASP A 107 8.77 1.26 11.59
N ASN A 108 9.95 1.82 11.41
CA ASN A 108 10.96 1.20 10.55
C ASN A 108 11.61 -0.03 11.16
N GLU A 109 11.62 -0.15 12.48
CA GLU A 109 12.25 -1.26 13.20
C GLU A 109 11.28 -2.43 13.36
N THR A 110 10.11 -2.16 13.93
CA THR A 110 9.08 -3.16 14.23
C THR A 110 8.19 -3.50 13.05
N LYS A 111 8.20 -2.67 11.99
CA LYS A 111 7.28 -2.74 10.83
C LYS A 111 5.81 -2.63 11.23
N GLN A 112 5.52 -2.12 12.42
CA GLN A 112 4.16 -1.93 12.91
C GLN A 112 3.62 -0.55 12.53
N LEU A 113 2.29 -0.43 12.51
CA LEU A 113 1.62 0.85 12.29
C LEU A 113 1.54 1.61 13.62
N VAL A 114 2.07 2.83 13.63
CA VAL A 114 2.08 3.74 14.78
C VAL A 114 1.34 5.03 14.45
N PHE A 115 0.59 5.54 15.41
CA PHE A 115 -0.06 6.85 15.31
C PHE A 115 0.91 7.93 15.75
N THR A 116 0.75 9.13 15.19
CA THR A 116 1.51 10.30 15.61
C THR A 116 0.64 11.52 15.73
N ILE A 117 0.86 12.33 16.78
CA ILE A 117 0.33 13.70 16.85
C ILE A 117 1.39 14.62 16.26
N LYS A 118 1.11 15.18 15.08
CA LYS A 118 2.14 15.90 14.31
C LYS A 118 2.64 17.16 15.02
N GLU A 119 1.76 17.86 15.72
CA GLU A 119 2.05 19.15 16.36
C GLU A 119 3.10 19.02 17.49
N ILE A 120 3.17 17.85 18.12
CA ILE A 120 4.05 17.59 19.27
C ILE A 120 5.03 16.43 19.02
N ASP A 121 5.10 15.95 17.77
CA ASP A 121 5.90 14.79 17.33
C ASP A 121 5.81 13.58 18.28
N PHE A 122 4.63 13.34 18.84
CA PHE A 122 4.38 12.26 19.79
C PHE A 122 3.90 11.02 19.07
N PHE A 123 4.44 9.85 19.41
CA PHE A 123 4.09 8.56 18.81
C PHE A 123 3.36 7.68 19.82
N PHE A 124 2.30 7.01 19.37
CA PHE A 124 1.51 6.13 20.23
C PHE A 124 0.86 4.99 19.45
N THR A 125 0.47 3.97 20.21
CA THR A 125 -0.35 2.83 19.75
C THR A 125 -1.63 2.79 20.56
N ILE A 126 -2.65 2.09 20.05
CA ILE A 126 -3.95 1.89 20.71
C ILE A 126 -4.08 0.41 21.07
#